data_AF-A0A418KH48-F1
#
_entry.id   AF-A0A418KH48-F1
#
_cell.length_a   1.000
_cell.length_b   1.000
_cell.length_c   1.000
_cell.angle_alpha   90.00
_cell.angle_beta   90.00
_cell.angle_gamma   90.00
#
_symmetry.space_group_name_H-M   'P 1'
#
loop_
_entity.id
_entity.type
_entity.pdbx_description
1 polymer ?
#
loop_
_entity_poly.entity_id
_entity_poly.type
_entity_poly.pdbx_seq_one_letter_code
_entity_poly.pdbx_strand_id
1 'polypeptide(L)'
;MTARSVGRRGFLVAAAGAVAAVVTACGADDPPDPSAPRTGRTLPRPTTKRPVGPVPEPPSPVPDLPAFSPWQPGGNEIAPEVKVAAARVLEALGTVPDGVAVTPAAGRLTAAGAPPALEAMAGPLLPPAAPAVAQIVYPQYGGLERSTASVMAVVRQTWVDGATLRERVVTADVRLRRRAGAWTVTELHPAAPAPGAAAALTGPAAELAGSGRVHLPEAAVADLAAGVVDARVVAALLELAGTYQLAVSVFRGGHPENVFGTDRTSNHTRGRAVDIWAVDGRPVVSMGKDEPFLLDFLAAVRATGSDEIGGPVDPDGPGGKHFADDLHRDHVHLGFERAA
;
A
#
# COMPACT_ATOMS: atom_id res chain seq x y z
N MET A 1 -7.42 49.13 34.59
CA MET A 1 -6.04 49.66 34.56
C MET A 1 -5.18 48.51 34.05
N THR A 2 -4.53 48.49 32.89
CA THR A 2 -4.09 49.48 31.90
C THR A 2 -4.20 48.85 30.51
N ALA A 3 -4.35 49.70 29.50
CA ALA A 3 -4.73 49.35 28.13
C ALA A 3 -3.60 49.57 27.12
N ARG A 4 -3.81 48.99 25.91
CA ARG A 4 -3.24 49.36 24.58
C ARG A 4 -1.78 48.93 24.34
N SER A 5 -1.34 48.56 23.14
CA SER A 5 -1.74 48.99 21.78
C SER A 5 -1.39 47.98 20.68
N VAL A 6 -2.22 47.97 19.63
CA VAL A 6 -1.98 47.39 18.30
C VAL A 6 -1.01 48.27 17.48
N GLY A 7 -0.17 47.66 16.65
CA GLY A 7 0.59 48.33 15.60
C GLY A 7 0.45 47.61 14.24
N ARG A 8 -0.29 48.24 13.31
CA ARG A 8 -0.30 47.96 11.86
C ARG A 8 0.61 48.96 11.15
N ARG A 9 1.34 48.50 10.14
CA ARG A 9 1.88 49.19 8.92
C ARG A 9 3.12 48.39 8.48
N GLY A 10 3.34 47.96 7.24
CA GLY A 10 2.76 48.26 5.95
C GLY A 10 3.91 48.34 4.93
N PHE A 11 3.77 47.70 3.76
CA PHE A 11 4.11 48.19 2.41
C PHE A 11 4.44 47.07 1.42
N LEU A 12 3.68 47.09 0.32
CA LEU A 12 3.86 46.39 -0.95
C LEU A 12 5.00 47.04 -1.75
N VAL A 13 5.76 46.25 -2.52
CA VAL A 13 6.27 46.64 -3.84
C VAL A 13 6.31 45.41 -4.76
N ALA A 14 5.68 45.56 -5.92
CA ALA A 14 5.71 44.65 -7.06
C ALA A 14 6.89 44.97 -7.99
N ALA A 15 7.35 44.00 -8.77
CA ALA A 15 8.07 44.27 -10.02
C ALA A 15 7.77 43.19 -11.06
N ALA A 16 7.15 43.63 -12.15
CA ALA A 16 7.01 42.93 -13.42
C ALA A 16 8.05 43.47 -14.41
N GLY A 17 8.49 42.64 -15.35
CA GLY A 17 9.22 42.99 -16.58
C GLY A 17 9.39 41.72 -17.40
N ALA A 18 8.67 41.47 -18.49
CA ALA A 18 8.63 42.12 -19.81
C ALA A 18 9.80 41.71 -20.75
N VAL A 19 9.47 40.78 -21.67
CA VAL A 19 9.67 40.77 -23.14
C VAL A 19 10.98 41.33 -23.72
N ALA A 20 11.68 40.50 -24.52
CA ALA A 20 12.13 40.86 -25.88
C ALA A 20 12.59 39.62 -26.68
N ALA A 21 12.03 39.48 -27.87
CA ALA A 21 12.45 38.61 -28.96
C ALA A 21 13.62 39.22 -29.76
N VAL A 22 14.16 38.44 -30.72
CA VAL A 22 14.81 38.79 -32.02
C VAL A 22 15.97 37.82 -32.30
N VAL A 23 16.30 37.27 -33.49
CA VAL A 23 15.75 37.13 -34.86
C VAL A 23 16.74 36.19 -35.61
N THR A 24 16.20 35.37 -36.52
CA THR A 24 16.76 34.70 -37.73
C THR A 24 18.25 34.33 -37.89
N ALA A 25 18.46 33.13 -38.48
CA ALA A 25 19.47 32.97 -39.54
C ALA A 25 18.91 32.06 -40.67
N CYS A 26 18.89 32.62 -41.87
CA CYS A 26 18.61 31.97 -43.15
C CYS A 26 19.90 31.38 -43.76
N GLY A 27 19.75 30.38 -44.62
CA GLY A 27 20.78 29.94 -45.57
C GLY A 27 20.21 28.78 -46.40
N ALA A 28 19.50 29.03 -47.50
CA ALA A 28 19.97 29.43 -48.85
C ALA A 28 20.11 28.18 -49.74
N ASP A 29 19.08 28.00 -50.58
CA ASP A 29 19.06 27.16 -51.77
C ASP A 29 19.89 27.81 -52.88
N ASP A 30 20.65 27.01 -53.65
CA ASP A 30 21.23 27.41 -54.92
C ASP A 30 20.52 26.71 -56.12
N PRO A 31 20.33 27.40 -57.26
CA PRO A 31 19.58 26.92 -58.43
C PRO A 31 20.48 26.29 -59.52
N PRO A 32 19.91 25.73 -60.62
CA PRO A 32 20.58 24.78 -61.51
C PRO A 32 21.24 25.43 -62.73
N ASP A 33 22.17 24.72 -63.38
CA ASP A 33 22.65 25.07 -64.72
C ASP A 33 22.60 23.84 -65.68
N PRO A 34 22.30 24.03 -66.98
CA PRO A 34 21.89 22.98 -67.90
C PRO A 34 23.00 22.56 -68.88
N SER A 35 22.78 21.42 -69.55
CA SER A 35 23.01 21.15 -71.00
C SER A 35 23.69 19.81 -71.31
N ALA A 36 22.84 18.83 -71.69
CA ALA A 36 22.91 17.89 -72.84
C ALA A 36 24.10 16.88 -72.97
N PRO A 37 23.99 15.75 -73.73
CA PRO A 37 22.96 15.39 -74.72
C PRO A 37 22.33 13.98 -74.60
N ARG A 38 21.29 13.78 -75.44
CA ARG A 38 20.50 12.57 -75.67
C ARG A 38 21.30 11.37 -76.18
N THR A 39 21.04 10.18 -75.64
CA THR A 39 21.09 8.90 -76.36
C THR A 39 20.13 7.85 -75.77
N GLY A 40 19.53 7.04 -76.64
CA GLY A 40 19.19 5.64 -76.36
C GLY A 40 17.94 5.33 -75.52
N ARG A 41 16.79 5.19 -76.19
CA ARG A 41 15.61 4.52 -75.62
C ARG A 41 15.87 3.01 -75.57
N THR A 42 16.05 2.45 -74.37
CA THR A 42 16.07 1.00 -74.13
C THR A 42 15.07 0.66 -73.03
N LEU A 43 14.08 -0.18 -73.33
CA LEU A 43 13.06 -0.62 -72.39
C LEU A 43 13.68 -1.57 -71.34
N PRO A 44 13.57 -1.32 -70.03
CA PRO A 44 14.02 -2.27 -69.02
C PRO A 44 13.06 -3.45 -68.89
N ARG A 45 13.64 -4.65 -68.93
CA ARG A 45 13.02 -5.95 -68.66
C ARG A 45 12.56 -6.01 -67.19
N PRO A 46 11.40 -6.62 -66.85
CA PRO A 46 10.91 -6.61 -65.48
C PRO A 46 11.84 -7.41 -64.57
N THR A 47 12.37 -6.75 -63.54
CA THR A 47 13.08 -7.41 -62.44
C THR A 47 12.06 -8.06 -61.52
N THR A 48 12.19 -9.37 -61.33
CA THR A 48 11.43 -10.15 -60.34
C THR A 48 11.77 -9.66 -58.94
N LYS A 49 10.81 -9.02 -58.27
CA LYS A 49 10.92 -8.58 -56.87
C LYS A 49 11.12 -9.80 -55.97
N ARG A 50 12.26 -9.84 -55.29
CA ARG A 50 12.56 -10.77 -54.20
C ARG A 50 11.52 -10.59 -53.09
N PRO A 51 10.98 -11.65 -52.48
CA PRO A 51 10.01 -11.51 -51.40
C PRO A 51 10.63 -10.73 -50.25
N VAL A 52 9.95 -9.67 -49.81
CA VAL A 52 10.25 -8.95 -48.59
C VAL A 52 10.12 -9.97 -47.45
N GLY A 53 11.19 -10.16 -46.68
CA GLY A 53 11.15 -10.98 -45.47
C GLY A 53 10.06 -10.46 -44.52
N PRO A 54 9.53 -11.31 -43.62
CA PRO A 54 8.45 -10.91 -42.73
C PRO A 54 8.84 -9.61 -42.01
N VAL A 55 7.91 -8.65 -42.04
CA VAL A 55 7.99 -7.40 -41.28
C VAL A 55 8.21 -7.78 -39.81
N PRO A 56 9.13 -7.13 -39.07
CA PRO A 56 9.28 -7.36 -37.64
C PRO A 56 7.91 -7.21 -36.99
N GLU A 57 7.48 -8.24 -36.29
CA GLU A 57 6.22 -8.20 -35.57
C GLU A 57 6.28 -7.01 -34.60
N PRO A 58 5.26 -6.13 -34.57
CA PRO A 58 5.23 -5.04 -33.62
C PRO A 58 5.42 -5.63 -32.21
N PRO A 59 6.22 -4.98 -31.33
CA PRO A 59 6.43 -5.49 -29.98
C PRO A 59 5.07 -5.73 -29.34
N SER A 60 4.90 -6.92 -28.75
CA SER A 60 3.66 -7.26 -28.04
C SER A 60 3.34 -6.14 -27.04
N PRO A 61 2.08 -5.67 -26.98
CA PRO A 61 1.73 -4.57 -26.11
C PRO A 61 2.04 -4.96 -24.66
N VAL A 62 2.77 -4.08 -23.96
CA VAL A 62 3.00 -4.20 -22.53
C VAL A 62 1.63 -4.20 -21.84
N PRO A 63 1.33 -5.13 -20.92
CA PRO A 63 0.08 -5.13 -20.19
C PRO A 63 -0.13 -3.80 -19.45
N ASP A 64 -1.36 -3.27 -19.49
CA ASP A 64 -1.69 -2.03 -18.80
C ASP A 64 -1.59 -2.22 -17.28
N LEU A 65 -0.80 -1.36 -16.63
CA LEU A 65 -0.78 -1.25 -15.17
C LEU A 65 -2.12 -0.75 -14.64
N PRO A 66 -2.53 -1.14 -13.43
CA PRO A 66 -3.69 -0.54 -12.79
C PRO A 66 -3.47 0.97 -12.63
N ALA A 67 -4.53 1.76 -12.78
CA ALA A 67 -4.46 3.19 -12.54
C ALA A 67 -4.07 3.46 -11.08
N PHE A 68 -3.11 4.37 -10.88
CA PHE A 68 -2.79 4.88 -9.56
C PHE A 68 -3.96 5.71 -9.02
N SER A 69 -4.39 5.41 -7.81
CA SER A 69 -5.37 6.19 -7.05
C SER A 69 -4.86 6.33 -5.62
N PRO A 70 -4.58 7.56 -5.15
CA PRO A 70 -4.20 7.77 -3.76
C PRO A 70 -5.27 7.26 -2.81
N TRP A 71 -4.85 6.61 -1.73
CA TRP A 71 -5.75 6.16 -0.67
C TRP A 71 -6.49 7.35 -0.04
N GLN A 72 -7.77 7.14 0.24
CA GLN A 72 -8.63 8.11 0.91
C GLN A 72 -9.23 7.49 2.17
N PRO A 73 -9.28 8.23 3.29
CA PRO A 73 -9.87 7.73 4.52
C PRO A 73 -11.39 7.53 4.41
N GLY A 74 -11.91 6.52 5.09
CA GLY A 74 -13.34 6.35 5.29
C GLY A 74 -13.91 7.38 6.28
N GLY A 75 -15.24 7.57 6.27
CA GLY A 75 -15.91 8.61 7.07
C GLY A 75 -15.86 8.42 8.60
N ASN A 76 -15.48 7.25 9.07
CA ASN A 76 -15.46 6.86 10.49
C ASN A 76 -14.05 6.72 11.06
N GLU A 77 -13.03 7.12 10.29
CA GLU A 77 -11.65 7.19 10.75
C GLU A 77 -11.52 8.21 11.88
N ILE A 78 -10.89 7.83 12.99
CA ILE A 78 -10.74 8.70 14.17
C ILE A 78 -9.53 9.64 14.07
N ALA A 79 -8.50 9.24 13.34
CA ALA A 79 -7.28 10.01 13.10
C ALA A 79 -6.81 9.82 11.64
N PRO A 80 -7.67 10.17 10.65
CA PRO A 80 -7.42 9.89 9.23
C PRO A 80 -6.08 10.46 8.75
N GLU A 81 -5.63 11.58 9.31
CA GLU A 81 -4.38 12.23 8.95
C GLU A 81 -3.14 11.34 9.20
N VAL A 82 -3.19 10.44 10.19
CA VAL A 82 -2.11 9.50 10.50
C VAL A 82 -1.97 8.49 9.36
N LYS A 83 -3.09 7.90 8.94
CA LYS A 83 -3.14 6.93 7.86
C LYS A 83 -2.81 7.56 6.51
N VAL A 84 -3.28 8.77 6.24
CA VAL A 84 -2.93 9.52 5.03
C VAL A 84 -1.42 9.78 4.97
N ALA A 85 -0.79 10.17 6.08
CA ALA A 85 0.65 10.38 6.12
C ALA A 85 1.44 9.10 5.82
N ALA A 86 1.01 7.95 6.37
CA ALA A 86 1.61 6.65 6.08
C ALA A 86 1.40 6.24 4.61
N ALA A 87 0.16 6.27 4.12
CA ALA A 87 -0.21 5.89 2.76
C ALA A 87 0.59 6.65 1.71
N ARG A 88 0.73 7.98 1.85
CA ARG A 88 1.51 8.81 0.91
C ARG A 88 2.97 8.37 0.78
N VAL A 89 3.60 7.97 1.89
CA VAL A 89 4.98 7.48 1.87
C VAL A 89 5.09 6.14 1.16
N LEU A 90 4.17 5.22 1.46
CA LEU A 90 4.14 3.89 0.85
C LEU A 90 3.85 3.98 -0.66
N GLU A 91 2.92 4.83 -1.06
CA GLU A 91 2.61 5.11 -2.47
C GLU A 91 3.81 5.74 -3.20
N ALA A 92 4.53 6.68 -2.56
CA ALA A 92 5.71 7.31 -3.15
C ALA A 92 6.91 6.35 -3.33
N LEU A 93 7.04 5.38 -2.44
CA LEU A 93 8.03 4.31 -2.56
C LEU A 93 7.63 3.30 -3.64
N GLY A 94 6.36 2.91 -3.65
CA GLY A 94 5.86 1.78 -4.41
C GLY A 94 5.35 2.09 -5.82
N THR A 95 5.01 3.35 -6.12
CA THR A 95 4.56 3.80 -7.44
C THR A 95 5.71 4.48 -8.18
N VAL A 96 6.10 3.91 -9.30
CA VAL A 96 7.22 4.36 -10.14
C VAL A 96 6.73 4.54 -11.57
N PRO A 97 6.70 5.77 -12.11
CA PRO A 97 6.30 6.00 -13.49
C PRO A 97 7.22 5.31 -14.50
N ASP A 98 6.73 5.14 -15.73
CA ASP A 98 7.54 4.63 -16.82
C ASP A 98 8.74 5.54 -17.12
N GLY A 99 9.87 4.93 -17.46
CA GLY A 99 11.14 5.63 -17.66
C GLY A 99 11.80 6.20 -16.40
N VAL A 100 11.21 6.03 -15.21
CA VAL A 100 11.79 6.46 -13.93
C VAL A 100 12.45 5.27 -13.23
N ALA A 101 13.68 5.44 -12.78
CA ALA A 101 14.36 4.39 -12.01
C ALA A 101 13.67 4.16 -10.65
N VAL A 102 13.63 2.90 -10.20
CA VAL A 102 13.12 2.55 -8.87
C VAL A 102 13.95 3.22 -7.78
N THR A 103 15.28 3.16 -7.89
CA THR A 103 16.20 3.84 -6.98
C THR A 103 17.09 4.83 -7.74
N PRO A 104 17.47 5.97 -7.13
CA PRO A 104 17.06 6.42 -5.79
C PRO A 104 15.59 6.90 -5.72
N ALA A 105 14.91 6.66 -4.59
CA ALA A 105 13.55 7.09 -4.30
C ALA A 105 13.47 8.41 -3.51
N ALA A 106 14.61 8.95 -3.05
CA ALA A 106 14.74 10.21 -2.31
C ALA A 106 13.87 11.38 -2.82
N GLY A 107 13.82 11.60 -4.14
CA GLY A 107 13.01 12.66 -4.75
C GLY A 107 11.51 12.45 -4.57
N ARG A 108 11.03 11.21 -4.73
CA ARG A 108 9.62 10.84 -4.54
C ARG A 108 9.22 10.95 -3.07
N LEU A 109 10.09 10.52 -2.15
CA LEU A 109 9.88 10.70 -0.71
C LEU A 109 9.78 12.18 -0.31
N THR A 110 10.67 13.02 -0.85
CA THR A 110 10.63 14.48 -0.59
C THR A 110 9.34 15.09 -1.09
N ALA A 111 8.89 14.72 -2.30
CA ALA A 111 7.62 15.18 -2.86
C ALA A 111 6.40 14.74 -2.02
N ALA A 112 6.49 13.58 -1.35
CA ALA A 112 5.49 13.11 -0.40
C ALA A 112 5.57 13.77 0.98
N GLY A 113 6.50 14.69 1.20
CA GLY A 113 6.72 15.36 2.49
C GLY A 113 7.44 14.48 3.52
N ALA A 114 8.18 13.48 3.08
CA ALA A 114 8.86 12.52 3.95
C ALA A 114 10.40 12.62 3.86
N PRO A 115 11.12 12.22 4.92
CA PRO A 115 12.58 12.21 4.90
C PRO A 115 13.13 11.24 3.83
N PRO A 116 14.09 11.67 2.98
CA PRO A 116 14.73 10.79 2.00
C PRO A 116 15.39 9.55 2.61
N ALA A 117 15.86 9.65 3.85
CA ALA A 117 16.52 8.56 4.57
C ALA A 117 15.62 7.32 4.79
N LEU A 118 14.29 7.45 4.66
CA LEU A 118 13.37 6.33 4.75
C LEU A 118 13.61 5.26 3.67
N GLU A 119 14.22 5.61 2.54
CA GLU A 119 14.55 4.67 1.46
C GLU A 119 15.38 3.48 1.97
N ALA A 120 16.31 3.72 2.91
CA ALA A 120 17.17 2.67 3.48
C ALA A 120 16.39 1.61 4.28
N MET A 121 15.18 1.93 4.73
CA MET A 121 14.29 1.03 5.48
C MET A 121 13.15 0.47 4.62
N ALA A 122 13.05 0.88 3.34
CA ALA A 122 11.90 0.56 2.51
C ALA A 122 11.85 -0.94 2.14
N GLY A 123 12.99 -1.60 1.95
CA GLY A 123 13.06 -3.03 1.64
C GLY A 123 12.07 -3.42 0.50
N PRO A 124 11.17 -4.39 0.72
CA PRO A 124 10.20 -4.81 -0.30
C PRO A 124 9.11 -3.77 -0.59
N LEU A 125 9.08 -2.60 0.06
CA LEU A 125 8.21 -1.49 -0.37
C LEU A 125 8.71 -0.84 -1.67
N LEU A 126 9.98 -1.03 -2.05
CA LEU A 126 10.49 -0.66 -3.38
C LEU A 126 10.20 -1.78 -4.38
N PRO A 127 9.47 -1.51 -5.49
CA PRO A 127 9.15 -2.54 -6.48
C PRO A 127 10.43 -3.05 -7.18
N PRO A 128 10.47 -4.30 -7.67
CA PRO A 128 11.68 -4.83 -8.30
C PRO A 128 12.03 -4.15 -9.63
N ALA A 129 11.04 -3.61 -10.33
CA ALA A 129 11.20 -2.94 -11.62
C ALA A 129 10.17 -1.81 -11.78
N ALA A 130 10.39 -0.97 -12.79
CA ALA A 130 9.48 0.07 -13.23
C ALA A 130 9.03 -0.21 -14.68
N PRO A 131 7.86 0.27 -15.12
CA PRO A 131 6.87 0.99 -14.31
C PRO A 131 6.19 0.10 -13.26
N ALA A 132 5.76 0.73 -12.17
CA ALA A 132 5.09 0.07 -11.04
C ALA A 132 4.04 0.97 -10.39
N VAL A 133 3.02 0.35 -9.80
CA VAL A 133 1.96 1.02 -9.04
C VAL A 133 1.80 0.33 -7.70
N ALA A 134 1.76 1.10 -6.63
CA ALA A 134 1.35 0.65 -5.31
C ALA A 134 -0.07 1.14 -4.99
N GLN A 135 -0.87 0.22 -4.46
CA GLN A 135 -2.23 0.47 -3.98
C GLN A 135 -2.30 0.05 -2.51
N ILE A 136 -2.76 0.95 -1.65
CA ILE A 136 -3.03 0.61 -0.25
C ILE A 136 -4.31 -0.22 -0.22
N VAL A 137 -4.19 -1.50 0.12
CA VAL A 137 -5.33 -2.40 0.34
C VAL A 137 -6.05 -1.97 1.62
N TYR A 138 -5.28 -1.84 2.71
CA TYR A 138 -5.79 -1.25 3.94
C TYR A 138 -4.65 -0.73 4.83
N PRO A 139 -4.75 0.50 5.37
CA PRO A 139 -3.87 0.99 6.43
C PRO A 139 -4.59 0.91 7.77
N GLN A 140 -4.32 -0.12 8.57
CA GLN A 140 -4.89 -0.28 9.91
C GLN A 140 -4.12 0.55 10.95
N TYR A 141 -4.78 1.05 11.99
CA TYR A 141 -4.05 1.53 13.16
C TYR A 141 -3.30 0.36 13.84
N GLY A 142 -1.99 0.52 14.06
CA GLY A 142 -1.15 -0.39 14.87
C GLY A 142 -0.72 0.23 16.21
N GLY A 143 -1.06 1.50 16.42
CA GLY A 143 -0.84 2.25 17.65
C GLY A 143 -1.18 3.73 17.48
N LEU A 144 -1.80 4.34 18.49
CA LEU A 144 -2.21 5.74 18.41
C LEU A 144 -2.07 6.44 19.77
N GLU A 145 -1.04 7.27 19.89
CA GLU A 145 -0.80 8.14 21.04
C GLU A 145 -0.82 9.62 20.61
N ARG A 146 -0.68 10.54 21.57
CA ARG A 146 -0.72 11.99 21.30
C ARG A 146 0.34 12.47 20.30
N SER A 147 1.50 11.83 20.26
CA SER A 147 2.66 12.28 19.46
C SER A 147 3.36 11.17 18.67
N THR A 148 2.89 9.95 18.79
CA THR A 148 3.51 8.72 18.27
C THR A 148 2.41 7.83 17.77
N ALA A 149 2.61 7.19 16.62
CA ALA A 149 1.64 6.29 16.04
C ALA A 149 2.32 5.19 15.23
N SER A 150 1.58 4.12 14.99
CA SER A 150 1.92 3.06 14.07
C SER A 150 0.73 2.79 13.15
N VAL A 151 1.01 2.59 11.87
CA VAL A 151 0.03 2.16 10.87
C VAL A 151 0.55 0.85 10.28
N MET A 152 -0.23 -0.21 10.43
CA MET A 152 0.03 -1.49 9.77
C MET A 152 -0.65 -1.48 8.41
N ALA A 153 0.13 -1.39 7.35
CA ALA A 153 -0.39 -1.24 6.00
C ALA A 153 -0.20 -2.51 5.18
N VAL A 154 -1.27 -2.94 4.51
CA VAL A 154 -1.23 -3.94 3.45
C VAL A 154 -1.17 -3.21 2.11
N VAL A 155 -0.09 -3.41 1.37
CA VAL A 155 0.19 -2.70 0.12
C VAL A 155 0.29 -3.70 -1.02
N ARG A 156 -0.58 -3.57 -2.01
CA ARG A 156 -0.47 -4.32 -3.27
C ARG A 156 0.46 -3.55 -4.20
N GLN A 157 1.45 -4.21 -4.75
CA GLN A 157 2.33 -3.66 -5.78
C GLN A 157 2.16 -4.44 -7.07
N THR A 158 1.99 -3.72 -8.15
CA THR A 158 1.93 -4.28 -9.50
C THR A 158 3.02 -3.62 -10.33
N TRP A 159 3.83 -4.40 -11.05
CA TRP A 159 4.91 -3.88 -11.89
C TRP A 159 5.02 -4.64 -13.21
N VAL A 160 5.65 -4.00 -14.18
CA VAL A 160 5.98 -4.61 -15.46
C VAL A 160 7.35 -5.27 -15.39
N ASP A 161 7.42 -6.52 -15.81
CA ASP A 161 8.63 -7.33 -15.96
C ASP A 161 8.68 -7.89 -17.39
N GLY A 162 9.37 -7.17 -18.27
CA GLY A 162 9.34 -7.43 -19.72
C GLY A 162 7.92 -7.27 -20.28
N ALA A 163 7.33 -8.35 -20.79
CA ALA A 163 5.95 -8.38 -21.28
C ALA A 163 4.94 -8.91 -20.24
N THR A 164 5.37 -9.14 -18.99
CA THR A 164 4.53 -9.75 -17.95
C THR A 164 4.18 -8.73 -16.88
N LEU A 165 2.91 -8.69 -16.49
CA LEU A 165 2.47 -8.01 -15.29
C LEU A 165 2.74 -8.90 -14.08
N ARG A 166 3.44 -8.37 -13.09
CA ARG A 166 3.75 -9.05 -11.83
C ARG A 166 3.05 -8.34 -10.69
N GLU A 167 2.73 -9.10 -9.65
CA GLU A 167 2.09 -8.59 -8.45
C GLU A 167 2.72 -9.18 -7.20
N ARG A 168 2.71 -8.40 -6.12
CA ARG A 168 2.92 -8.88 -4.76
C ARG A 168 2.14 -8.06 -3.75
N VAL A 169 1.98 -8.58 -2.54
CA VAL A 169 1.40 -7.87 -1.39
C VAL A 169 2.42 -7.78 -0.27
N VAL A 170 2.69 -6.57 0.21
CA VAL A 170 3.63 -6.29 1.30
C VAL A 170 2.86 -5.77 2.50
N THR A 171 3.03 -6.40 3.66
CA THR A 171 2.56 -5.86 4.95
C THR A 171 3.71 -5.11 5.61
N ALA A 172 3.47 -3.92 6.15
CA ALA A 172 4.49 -3.13 6.82
C ALA A 172 3.93 -2.38 8.03
N ASP A 173 4.73 -2.33 9.10
CA ASP A 173 4.52 -1.40 10.21
C ASP A 173 5.22 -0.07 9.89
N VAL A 174 4.44 1.00 9.87
CA VAL A 174 4.89 2.36 9.57
C VAL A 174 4.84 3.18 10.85
N ARG A 175 5.99 3.62 11.35
CA ARG A 175 6.05 4.46 12.56
C ARG A 175 5.98 5.92 12.20
N LEU A 176 5.14 6.65 12.93
CA LEU A 176 4.95 8.09 12.75
C LEU A 176 5.18 8.84 14.05
N ARG A 177 5.66 10.07 13.90
CA ARG A 177 5.76 11.05 14.98
C ARG A 177 5.06 12.33 14.60
N ARG A 178 4.35 12.93 15.54
CA ARG A 178 3.73 14.24 15.38
C ARG A 178 4.71 15.35 15.76
N ARG A 179 4.95 16.30 14.87
CA ARG A 179 5.76 17.51 15.11
C ARG A 179 5.07 18.72 14.51
N ALA A 180 5.00 19.82 15.26
CA ALA A 180 4.36 21.07 14.83
C ALA A 180 2.94 20.87 14.24
N GLY A 181 2.18 19.92 14.78
CA GLY A 181 0.82 19.61 14.34
C GLY A 181 0.69 18.60 13.20
N ALA A 182 1.77 18.27 12.50
CA ALA A 182 1.79 17.33 11.37
C ALA A 182 2.37 15.96 11.75
N TRP A 183 1.85 14.90 11.15
CA TRP A 183 2.41 13.55 11.26
C TRP A 183 3.46 13.32 10.18
N THR A 184 4.58 12.72 10.57
CA THR A 184 5.67 12.39 9.65
C THR A 184 6.10 10.96 9.93
N VAL A 185 6.27 10.17 8.86
CA VAL A 185 6.83 8.82 8.95
C VAL A 185 8.30 8.93 9.36
N THR A 186 8.67 8.16 10.38
CA THR A 186 10.04 8.12 10.92
C THR A 186 10.73 6.80 10.66
N GLU A 187 9.99 5.70 10.58
CA GLU A 187 10.54 4.36 10.38
C GLU A 187 9.58 3.50 9.55
N LEU A 188 10.16 2.52 8.85
CA LEU A 188 9.44 1.53 8.07
C LEU A 188 9.95 0.14 8.47
N HIS A 189 9.02 -0.75 8.79
CA HIS A 189 9.29 -2.13 9.18
C HIS A 189 8.47 -3.07 8.29
N PRO A 190 8.84 -3.22 7.00
CA PRO A 190 8.16 -4.16 6.11
C PRO A 190 8.42 -5.60 6.55
N ALA A 191 7.40 -6.44 6.46
CA ALA A 191 7.54 -7.87 6.66
C ALA A 191 8.52 -8.46 5.62
N ALA A 192 9.34 -9.42 6.06
CA ALA A 192 10.28 -10.09 5.18
C ALA A 192 9.52 -10.90 4.12
N PRO A 193 9.89 -10.81 2.82
CA PRO A 193 9.31 -11.65 1.80
C PRO A 193 9.60 -13.13 2.07
N ALA A 194 8.62 -13.99 1.82
CA ALA A 194 8.79 -15.45 1.88
C ALA A 194 8.29 -16.10 0.58
N PRO A 195 9.07 -16.02 -0.52
CA PRO A 195 8.67 -16.60 -1.80
C PRO A 195 8.38 -18.09 -1.67
N GLY A 196 7.24 -18.52 -2.22
CA GLY A 196 6.84 -19.94 -2.18
C GLY A 196 6.25 -20.42 -0.86
N ALA A 197 6.03 -19.55 0.14
CA ALA A 197 5.43 -19.94 1.42
C ALA A 197 4.13 -20.74 1.27
N ALA A 198 3.26 -20.33 0.33
CA ALA A 198 2.00 -21.02 0.06
C ALA A 198 2.18 -22.51 -0.28
N ALA A 199 3.28 -22.88 -0.97
CA ALA A 199 3.54 -24.27 -1.36
C ALA A 199 3.95 -25.17 -0.18
N ALA A 200 4.37 -24.58 0.94
CA ALA A 200 4.74 -25.30 2.15
C ALA A 200 3.56 -25.54 3.11
N LEU A 201 2.40 -24.92 2.84
CA LEU A 201 1.22 -25.06 3.69
C LEU A 201 0.68 -26.49 3.65
N THR A 202 0.26 -26.99 4.81
CA THR A 202 -0.40 -28.29 4.97
C THR A 202 -1.54 -28.20 6.00
N GLY A 203 -2.42 -29.19 6.01
CA GLY A 203 -3.48 -29.32 7.02
C GLY A 203 -4.43 -28.11 7.08
N PRO A 204 -4.92 -27.74 8.29
CA PRO A 204 -5.84 -26.61 8.45
C PRO A 204 -5.32 -25.27 7.95
N ALA A 205 -4.00 -25.05 7.97
CA ALA A 205 -3.40 -23.82 7.43
C ALA A 205 -3.52 -23.74 5.90
N ALA A 206 -3.35 -24.86 5.20
CA ALA A 206 -3.59 -24.96 3.76
C ALA A 206 -5.08 -24.80 3.42
N GLU A 207 -5.96 -25.39 4.22
CA GLU A 207 -7.41 -25.24 4.08
C GLU A 207 -7.84 -23.78 4.21
N LEU A 208 -7.36 -23.09 5.26
CA LEU A 208 -7.67 -21.68 5.50
C LEU A 208 -7.24 -20.80 4.31
N ALA A 209 -5.99 -20.92 3.89
CA ALA A 209 -5.43 -20.14 2.78
C ALA A 209 -6.08 -20.48 1.44
N GLY A 210 -6.52 -21.73 1.24
CA GLY A 210 -7.19 -22.20 0.03
C GLY A 210 -8.70 -21.98 0.00
N SER A 211 -9.32 -21.54 1.10
CA SER A 211 -10.79 -21.46 1.26
C SER A 211 -11.46 -20.48 0.28
N GLY A 212 -10.71 -19.48 -0.21
CA GLY A 212 -11.25 -18.35 -0.98
C GLY A 212 -12.18 -17.42 -0.18
N ARG A 213 -12.42 -17.72 1.10
CA ARG A 213 -13.25 -16.94 2.02
C ARG A 213 -12.44 -16.10 2.99
N VAL A 214 -11.17 -16.44 3.19
CA VAL A 214 -10.25 -15.66 4.02
C VAL A 214 -9.15 -15.10 3.13
N HIS A 215 -9.16 -13.79 2.95
CA HIS A 215 -8.15 -13.06 2.20
C HIS A 215 -6.96 -12.77 3.11
N LEU A 216 -5.85 -13.46 2.84
CA LEU A 216 -4.61 -13.36 3.59
C LEU A 216 -3.57 -12.57 2.77
N PRO A 217 -2.90 -11.56 3.35
CA PRO A 217 -1.72 -10.97 2.73
C PRO A 217 -0.55 -11.97 2.76
N GLU A 218 0.48 -11.74 1.92
CA GLU A 218 1.61 -12.68 1.80
C GLU A 218 2.34 -12.91 3.12
N ALA A 219 2.47 -11.88 3.97
CA ALA A 219 3.07 -12.02 5.30
C ALA A 219 2.27 -12.99 6.19
N ALA A 220 0.93 -12.96 6.12
CA ALA A 220 0.08 -13.87 6.88
C ALA A 220 0.19 -15.33 6.36
N VAL A 221 0.30 -15.50 5.03
CA VAL A 221 0.59 -16.82 4.43
C VAL A 221 1.96 -17.33 4.87
N ALA A 222 2.97 -16.45 4.95
CA ALA A 222 4.30 -16.79 5.44
C ALA A 222 4.28 -17.23 6.91
N ASP A 223 3.53 -16.53 7.77
CA ASP A 223 3.38 -16.89 9.18
C ASP A 223 2.74 -18.28 9.34
N LEU A 224 1.70 -18.58 8.56
CA LEU A 224 1.06 -19.91 8.55
C LEU A 224 2.04 -21.00 8.08
N ALA A 225 2.78 -20.75 6.99
CA ALA A 225 3.75 -21.70 6.44
C ALA A 225 4.92 -21.97 7.39
N ALA A 226 5.32 -20.96 8.17
CA ALA A 226 6.34 -21.10 9.20
C ALA A 226 5.84 -21.83 10.46
N GLY A 227 4.54 -22.12 10.56
CA GLY A 227 3.93 -22.77 11.73
C GLY A 227 3.98 -21.92 13.00
N VAL A 228 4.06 -20.59 12.87
CA VAL A 228 4.15 -19.68 14.02
C VAL A 228 2.80 -19.17 14.49
N VAL A 229 1.70 -19.49 13.78
CA VAL A 229 0.33 -19.12 14.15
C VAL A 229 -0.29 -20.23 14.99
N ASP A 230 -0.86 -19.88 16.14
CA ASP A 230 -1.53 -20.79 17.05
C ASP A 230 -2.71 -21.49 16.35
N ALA A 231 -2.82 -22.81 16.53
CA ALA A 231 -3.84 -23.62 15.88
C ALA A 231 -5.27 -23.15 16.21
N ARG A 232 -5.50 -22.53 17.37
CA ARG A 232 -6.82 -21.99 17.74
C ARG A 232 -7.21 -20.78 16.90
N VAL A 233 -6.25 -19.94 16.50
CA VAL A 233 -6.50 -18.82 15.57
C VAL A 233 -6.93 -19.38 14.21
N VAL A 234 -6.23 -20.39 13.71
CA VAL A 234 -6.57 -21.06 12.44
C VAL A 234 -7.96 -21.69 12.52
N ALA A 235 -8.26 -22.42 13.60
CA ALA A 235 -9.57 -23.04 13.82
C ALA A 235 -10.70 -22.01 13.91
N ALA A 236 -10.50 -20.92 14.65
CA ALA A 236 -11.47 -19.83 14.77
C ALA A 236 -11.77 -19.19 13.42
N LEU A 237 -10.75 -18.92 12.59
CA LEU A 237 -10.95 -18.37 11.26
C LEU A 237 -11.66 -19.34 10.31
N LEU A 238 -11.38 -20.64 10.38
CA LEU A 238 -12.10 -21.65 9.61
C LEU A 238 -13.58 -21.72 10.01
N GLU A 239 -13.88 -21.66 11.31
CA GLU A 239 -15.24 -21.61 11.82
C GLU A 239 -15.99 -20.37 11.32
N LEU A 240 -15.39 -19.18 11.48
CA LEU A 240 -15.96 -17.92 10.99
C LEU A 240 -16.14 -17.93 9.47
N ALA A 241 -15.19 -18.49 8.73
CA ALA A 241 -15.25 -18.62 7.27
C ALA A 241 -16.40 -19.53 6.79
N GLY A 242 -16.98 -20.36 7.66
CA GLY A 242 -18.22 -21.08 7.36
C GLY A 242 -19.40 -20.17 7.06
N THR A 243 -19.39 -18.94 7.59
CA THR A 243 -20.46 -17.95 7.43
C THR A 243 -19.99 -16.69 6.69
N TYR A 244 -18.83 -16.16 7.06
CA TYR A 244 -18.34 -14.85 6.63
C TYR A 244 -17.21 -14.95 5.60
N GLN A 245 -17.01 -13.90 4.81
CA GLN A 245 -15.76 -13.63 4.12
C GLN A 245 -14.93 -12.66 4.95
N LEU A 246 -13.65 -12.96 5.16
CA LEU A 246 -12.77 -12.23 6.07
C LEU A 246 -11.60 -11.63 5.29
N ALA A 247 -11.25 -10.38 5.56
CA ALA A 247 -10.01 -9.79 5.10
C ALA A 247 -9.08 -9.54 6.28
N VAL A 248 -7.96 -10.27 6.30
CA VAL A 248 -6.95 -10.20 7.36
C VAL A 248 -5.92 -9.13 7.00
N SER A 249 -5.45 -8.39 8.00
CA SER A 249 -4.31 -7.49 7.86
C SER A 249 -3.02 -8.17 8.31
N VAL A 250 -3.03 -8.84 9.45
CA VAL A 250 -1.83 -9.45 10.04
C VAL A 250 -2.13 -10.59 11.03
N PHE A 251 -1.24 -11.58 11.08
CA PHE A 251 -1.07 -12.48 12.22
C PHE A 251 0.11 -12.04 13.09
N ARG A 252 1.32 -12.02 12.52
CA ARG A 252 2.55 -11.60 13.20
C ARG A 252 3.41 -10.71 12.33
N GLY A 253 3.71 -11.15 11.10
CA GLY A 253 4.58 -10.44 10.17
C GLY A 253 4.03 -9.07 9.79
N GLY A 254 4.74 -8.00 10.16
CA GLY A 254 4.31 -6.61 9.94
C GLY A 254 3.50 -6.01 11.10
N HIS A 255 3.33 -6.73 12.22
CA HIS A 255 2.79 -6.19 13.46
C HIS A 255 3.94 -5.76 14.42
N PRO A 256 3.79 -4.65 15.18
CA PRO A 256 4.69 -4.28 16.28
C PRO A 256 4.99 -5.42 17.27
N GLU A 257 6.24 -5.58 17.73
CA GLU A 257 6.54 -6.67 18.67
C GLU A 257 5.79 -6.56 20.01
N ASN A 258 5.73 -5.34 20.54
CA ASN A 258 5.01 -5.02 21.78
C ASN A 258 3.69 -4.32 21.48
N VAL A 259 2.78 -4.39 22.44
CA VAL A 259 1.63 -3.50 22.49
C VAL A 259 2.13 -2.07 22.48
N PHE A 260 1.63 -1.29 21.52
CA PHE A 260 2.19 0.01 21.20
C PHE A 260 2.26 0.93 22.43
N GLY A 261 3.41 1.59 22.60
CA GLY A 261 3.65 2.47 23.76
C GLY A 261 4.03 1.75 25.05
N THR A 262 4.19 0.42 25.03
CA THR A 262 4.50 -0.38 26.22
C THR A 262 5.63 -1.39 25.98
N ASP A 263 6.15 -1.96 27.06
CA ASP A 263 7.10 -3.09 27.03
C ASP A 263 6.39 -4.46 27.06
N ARG A 264 5.06 -4.49 26.99
CA ARG A 264 4.29 -5.73 27.01
C ARG A 264 4.30 -6.36 25.63
N THR A 265 4.84 -7.56 25.51
CA THR A 265 4.79 -8.35 24.27
C THR A 265 3.34 -8.58 23.81
N SER A 266 3.07 -8.30 22.54
CA SER A 266 1.75 -8.52 21.93
C SER A 266 1.45 -10.00 21.69
N ASN A 267 0.18 -10.38 21.70
CA ASN A 267 -0.25 -11.72 21.32
C ASN A 267 -0.04 -12.01 19.83
N HIS A 268 0.02 -11.00 18.96
CA HIS A 268 0.49 -11.16 17.58
C HIS A 268 1.93 -11.70 17.51
N THR A 269 2.83 -11.19 18.35
CA THR A 269 4.24 -11.64 18.40
C THR A 269 4.36 -13.09 18.84
N ARG A 270 3.42 -13.54 19.67
CA ARG A 270 3.30 -14.94 20.12
C ARG A 270 2.55 -15.82 19.11
N GLY A 271 2.03 -15.26 18.02
CA GLY A 271 1.23 -15.98 17.03
C GLY A 271 -0.19 -16.31 17.49
N ARG A 272 -0.68 -15.67 18.55
CA ARG A 272 -1.95 -16.01 19.21
C ARG A 272 -3.07 -15.03 18.88
N ALA A 273 -2.88 -14.18 17.89
CA ALA A 273 -3.88 -13.19 17.49
C ALA A 273 -3.92 -12.98 15.98
N VAL A 274 -5.03 -12.40 15.53
CA VAL A 274 -5.27 -11.96 14.16
C VAL A 274 -6.08 -10.67 14.17
N ASP A 275 -5.76 -9.79 13.22
CA ASP A 275 -6.56 -8.60 12.95
C ASP A 275 -7.32 -8.74 11.63
N ILE A 276 -8.62 -8.46 11.69
CA ILE A 276 -9.57 -8.55 10.57
C ILE A 276 -10.10 -7.16 10.28
N TRP A 277 -9.77 -6.62 9.11
CA TRP A 277 -10.12 -5.24 8.75
C TRP A 277 -11.41 -5.12 7.93
N ALA A 278 -11.87 -6.20 7.32
CA ALA A 278 -13.16 -6.26 6.62
C ALA A 278 -13.85 -7.61 6.77
N VAL A 279 -15.19 -7.57 6.75
CA VAL A 279 -16.07 -8.74 6.79
C VAL A 279 -17.11 -8.58 5.68
N ASP A 280 -17.29 -9.62 4.86
CA ASP A 280 -18.18 -9.63 3.69
C ASP A 280 -17.96 -8.43 2.74
N GLY A 281 -16.68 -8.10 2.52
CA GLY A 281 -16.25 -6.98 1.68
C GLY A 281 -16.50 -5.59 2.29
N ARG A 282 -17.01 -5.51 3.52
CA ARG A 282 -17.28 -4.26 4.22
C ARG A 282 -16.14 -3.97 5.22
N PRO A 283 -15.41 -2.85 5.07
CA PRO A 283 -14.41 -2.45 6.05
C PRO A 283 -15.05 -2.22 7.42
N VAL A 284 -14.44 -2.73 8.49
CA VAL A 284 -14.94 -2.58 9.87
C VAL A 284 -15.09 -1.10 10.24
N VAL A 285 -14.16 -0.25 9.79
CA VAL A 285 -14.26 1.19 10.00
C VAL A 285 -15.58 1.77 9.45
N SER A 286 -16.12 1.25 8.35
CA SER A 286 -17.36 1.76 7.74
C SER A 286 -18.62 1.43 8.56
N MET A 287 -18.54 0.49 9.50
CA MET A 287 -19.68 0.03 10.27
C MET A 287 -20.00 0.98 11.44
N GLY A 288 -21.30 1.15 11.69
CA GLY A 288 -21.79 1.83 12.89
C GLY A 288 -21.50 1.00 14.15
N LYS A 289 -21.23 1.66 15.28
CA LYS A 289 -20.93 0.95 16.54
C LYS A 289 -22.12 0.18 17.09
N ASP A 290 -23.33 0.62 16.75
CA ASP A 290 -24.62 0.02 17.10
C ASP A 290 -25.20 -0.83 15.95
N GLU A 291 -24.45 -1.02 14.87
CA GLU A 291 -24.92 -1.76 13.71
C GLU A 291 -25.08 -3.25 14.06
N PRO A 292 -26.27 -3.87 13.85
CA PRO A 292 -26.51 -5.27 14.19
C PRO A 292 -25.49 -6.23 13.57
N PHE A 293 -25.09 -6.00 12.32
CA PHE A 293 -24.10 -6.85 11.64
C PHE A 293 -22.76 -6.89 12.37
N LEU A 294 -22.28 -5.74 12.88
CA LEU A 294 -21.03 -5.70 13.65
C LEU A 294 -21.17 -6.45 14.97
N LEU A 295 -22.30 -6.25 15.68
CA LEU A 295 -22.55 -6.91 16.96
C LEU A 295 -22.68 -8.44 16.80
N ASP A 296 -23.34 -8.90 15.74
CA ASP A 296 -23.47 -10.32 15.41
C ASP A 296 -22.10 -10.93 15.06
N PHE A 297 -21.27 -10.20 14.31
CA PHE A 297 -19.91 -10.64 14.01
C PHE A 297 -19.03 -10.74 15.26
N LEU A 298 -19.07 -9.75 16.16
CA LEU A 298 -18.35 -9.80 17.44
C LEU A 298 -18.82 -10.97 18.32
N ALA A 299 -20.13 -11.23 18.36
CA ALA A 299 -20.68 -12.40 19.04
C ALA A 299 -20.19 -13.72 18.43
N ALA A 300 -20.07 -13.80 17.10
CA ALA A 300 -19.50 -14.96 16.42
C ALA A 300 -18.02 -15.15 16.74
N VAL A 301 -17.22 -14.07 16.77
CA VAL A 301 -15.81 -14.10 17.20
C VAL A 301 -15.69 -14.62 18.63
N ARG A 302 -16.58 -14.20 19.54
CA ARG A 302 -16.61 -14.74 20.90
C ARG A 302 -16.96 -16.23 20.93
N ALA A 303 -17.86 -16.69 20.07
CA ALA A 303 -18.28 -18.09 20.02
C ALA A 303 -17.14 -19.05 19.65
N THR A 304 -16.10 -18.57 18.94
CA THR A 304 -14.89 -19.36 18.65
C THR A 304 -14.01 -19.61 19.88
N GLY A 305 -14.38 -19.09 21.06
CA GLY A 305 -13.63 -19.20 22.30
C GLY A 305 -12.51 -18.17 22.48
N SER A 306 -12.45 -17.15 21.62
CA SER A 306 -11.53 -16.01 21.78
C SER A 306 -11.73 -15.35 23.14
N ASP A 307 -10.63 -15.03 23.84
CA ASP A 307 -10.67 -14.42 25.17
C ASP A 307 -10.01 -13.03 25.26
N GLU A 308 -9.61 -12.50 24.10
CA GLU A 308 -9.14 -11.13 23.86
C GLU A 308 -9.76 -10.64 22.55
N ILE A 309 -10.84 -9.85 22.63
CA ILE A 309 -11.59 -9.40 21.46
C ILE A 309 -11.60 -7.87 21.42
N GLY A 310 -10.75 -7.29 20.58
CA GLY A 310 -10.74 -5.85 20.36
C GLY A 310 -11.66 -5.47 19.21
N GLY A 311 -12.45 -4.40 19.35
CA GLY A 311 -13.26 -3.92 18.25
C GLY A 311 -13.78 -2.49 18.44
N PRO A 312 -14.64 -2.01 17.51
CA PRO A 312 -15.15 -0.63 17.56
C PRO A 312 -16.06 -0.33 18.76
N VAL A 313 -16.57 -1.37 19.40
CA VAL A 313 -17.52 -1.35 20.52
C VAL A 313 -17.23 -2.53 21.45
N ASP A 314 -17.52 -2.36 22.73
CA ASP A 314 -17.43 -3.39 23.76
C ASP A 314 -18.87 -3.76 24.20
N PRO A 315 -19.44 -4.85 23.64
CA PRO A 315 -20.80 -5.29 23.99
C PRO A 315 -20.92 -5.92 25.38
N ASP A 316 -19.81 -6.40 25.97
CA ASP A 316 -19.83 -7.01 27.30
C ASP A 316 -19.76 -5.95 28.41
N GLY A 317 -19.14 -4.80 28.10
CA GLY A 317 -18.75 -3.81 29.09
C GLY A 317 -17.54 -4.25 29.92
N PRO A 318 -17.16 -3.44 30.92
CA PRO A 318 -15.92 -3.65 31.67
C PRO A 318 -15.81 -5.05 32.29
N GLY A 319 -14.67 -5.71 32.06
CA GLY A 319 -14.36 -7.04 32.60
C GLY A 319 -14.84 -8.22 31.73
N GLY A 320 -15.40 -7.93 30.55
CA GLY A 320 -15.75 -8.91 29.54
C GLY A 320 -14.57 -9.49 28.76
N LYS A 321 -14.89 -10.17 27.65
CA LYS A 321 -13.88 -10.63 26.66
C LYS A 321 -13.66 -9.62 25.55
N HIS A 322 -14.65 -8.76 25.35
CA HIS A 322 -14.55 -7.63 24.46
C HIS A 322 -13.87 -6.45 25.15
N PHE A 323 -13.19 -5.64 24.35
CA PHE A 323 -12.73 -4.32 24.71
C PHE A 323 -12.79 -3.41 23.49
N ALA A 324 -12.93 -2.11 23.74
CA ALA A 324 -12.94 -1.09 22.70
C ALA A 324 -12.05 0.08 23.10
N ASP A 325 -11.25 0.51 22.16
CA ASP A 325 -10.41 1.69 22.24
C ASP A 325 -10.30 2.34 20.86
N ASP A 326 -9.53 3.41 20.79
CA ASP A 326 -9.31 4.13 19.55
C ASP A 326 -8.57 3.27 18.50
N LEU A 327 -7.66 2.40 18.94
CA LEU A 327 -6.87 1.54 18.06
C LEU A 327 -7.76 0.57 17.28
N HIS A 328 -8.74 -0.05 17.95
CA HIS A 328 -9.61 -1.06 17.36
C HIS A 328 -10.86 -0.47 16.68
N ARG A 329 -10.86 0.83 16.39
CA ARG A 329 -12.00 1.46 15.69
C ARG A 329 -12.21 0.90 14.27
N ASP A 330 -11.14 0.43 13.64
CA ASP A 330 -11.08 0.18 12.21
C ASP A 330 -10.83 -1.30 11.85
N HIS A 331 -10.77 -2.18 12.84
CA HIS A 331 -10.58 -3.62 12.69
C HIS A 331 -11.16 -4.37 13.88
N VAL A 332 -11.30 -5.69 13.75
CA VAL A 332 -11.59 -6.58 14.86
C VAL A 332 -10.33 -7.39 15.15
N HIS A 333 -9.87 -7.32 16.38
CA HIS A 333 -8.81 -8.14 16.93
C HIS A 333 -9.41 -9.40 17.56
N LEU A 334 -8.86 -10.56 17.23
CA LEU A 334 -9.20 -11.84 17.83
C LEU A 334 -7.91 -12.45 18.40
N GLY A 335 -7.88 -12.68 19.71
CA GLY A 335 -6.71 -13.17 20.42
C GLY A 335 -7.01 -14.24 21.47
N PHE A 336 -5.95 -14.98 21.82
CA PHE A 336 -5.94 -15.96 22.91
C PHE A 336 -4.82 -15.66 23.92
N GLU A 337 -5.17 -15.30 25.14
CA GLU A 337 -4.23 -14.84 26.17
C GLU A 337 -3.33 -15.96 26.72
N ARG A 338 -3.85 -17.18 26.77
CA ARG A 338 -3.13 -18.36 27.26
C ARG A 338 -2.72 -19.26 26.10
N ALA A 339 -1.60 -19.96 26.25
CA ALA A 339 -1.25 -21.05 25.33
C ALA A 339 -2.27 -22.21 25.47
N ALA A 340 -2.44 -22.98 24.39
CA ALA A 340 -3.22 -24.21 24.41
C ALA A 340 -2.56 -25.30 25.27
#